data_AF-A0A6N9Q7N8-F1
#
_entry.id   AF-A0A6N9Q7N8-F1
#
_cell.length_a   1.000
_cell.length_b   1.000
_cell.length_c   1.000
_cell.angle_alpha   90.00
_cell.angle_beta   90.00
_cell.angle_gamma   90.00
#
_symmetry.space_group_name_H-M   'P 1'
#
loop_
_entity.id
_entity.type
_entity.pdbx_description
1 polymer ?
#
loop_
_entity_poly.entity_id
_entity_poly.type
_entity_poly.pdbx_seq_one_letter_code
_entity_poly.pdbx_strand_id
1 'polypeptide(L)' 'MHNLSDLRLIECFLEAKEFNLDQRFICLLYEEIKRRNINIHDDVCH' A
#
# COMPACT_ATOMS: atom_id res chain seq x y z
N MET A 1 -3.39 -8.48 5.64
CA MET A 1 -2.03 -7.92 5.51
C MET A 1 -1.29 -7.77 6.84
N HIS A 2 -1.93 -8.01 7.99
CA HIS A 2 -1.34 -7.74 9.32
C HIS A 2 -0.03 -8.47 9.64
N ASN A 3 0.27 -9.57 8.94
CA ASN A 3 1.52 -10.33 9.12
C ASN A 3 2.64 -9.92 8.16
N LEU A 4 2.38 -9.02 7.20
CA LEU A 4 3.44 -8.48 6.35
C LEU A 4 4.33 -7.57 7.20
N SER A 5 5.65 -7.66 7.01
CA SER A 5 6.56 -6.63 7.50
C SER A 5 6.29 -5.31 6.78
N ASP A 6 6.67 -4.20 7.40
CA ASP A 6 6.44 -2.87 6.84
C ASP A 6 7.13 -2.71 5.48
N LEU A 7 8.36 -3.24 5.34
CA LEU A 7 9.08 -3.25 4.06
C LEU A 7 8.30 -3.99 2.98
N ARG A 8 7.81 -5.21 3.27
CA ARG A 8 7.04 -5.99 2.29
C ARG A 8 5.70 -5.34 1.94
N LEU A 9 5.06 -4.68 2.90
CA LEU A 9 3.82 -3.96 2.66
C LEU A 9 4.03 -2.80 1.67
N ILE A 10 5.12 -2.03 1.84
CA ILE A 10 5.50 -0.94 0.92
C ILE A 10 5.85 -1.49 -0.47
N GLU A 11 6.67 -2.54 -0.55
CA GLU A 11 7.03 -3.16 -1.84
C GLU A 11 5.78 -3.62 -2.60
N CYS A 12 4.86 -4.34 -1.94
CA CYS A 12 3.61 -4.76 -2.55
C CYS A 12 2.76 -3.58 -3.03
N PHE A 13 2.74 -2.46 -2.30
CA PHE A 13 2.02 -1.25 -2.73
C PHE A 13 2.63 -0.63 -3.98
N LEU A 14 3.95 -0.49 -4.04
CA LEU A 14 4.64 0.08 -5.21
C LEU A 14 4.51 -0.82 -6.43
N GLU A 15 4.72 -2.12 -6.28
CA GLU A 15 4.55 -3.10 -7.35
C GLU A 15 3.10 -3.11 -7.85
N ALA A 16 2.10 -3.11 -6.95
CA ALA A 16 0.69 -3.11 -7.35
C ALA A 16 0.32 -1.87 -8.18
N LYS A 17 0.91 -0.71 -7.88
CA LYS A 17 0.79 0.50 -8.69
C LYS A 17 1.47 0.35 -10.05
N GLU A 18 2.71 -0.13 -10.08
CA GLU A 18 3.49 -0.31 -11.31
C GLU A 18 2.78 -1.26 -12.30
N PHE A 19 2.21 -2.35 -11.79
CA PHE A 19 1.48 -3.33 -12.59
C PHE A 19 0.02 -2.94 -12.89
N ASN A 20 -0.45 -1.76 -12.45
CA ASN A 20 -1.84 -1.32 -12.57
C ASN A 20 -2.85 -2.39 -12.12
N LEU A 21 -2.61 -2.98 -10.93
CA LEU A 21 -3.53 -3.94 -10.34
C LEU A 21 -4.86 -3.28 -9.93
N ASP A 22 -5.82 -4.09 -9.47
CA ASP A 22 -7.14 -3.61 -9.03
C ASP A 22 -7.00 -2.44 -8.03
N GLN A 23 -7.65 -1.32 -8.34
CA GLN A 23 -7.54 -0.11 -7.54
C GLN A 23 -7.97 -0.31 -6.09
N ARG A 24 -8.98 -1.15 -5.82
CA ARG A 24 -9.42 -1.41 -4.44
C ARG A 24 -8.36 -2.18 -3.67
N PHE A 25 -7.64 -3.10 -4.33
CA PHE A 25 -6.49 -3.77 -3.73
C PHE A 25 -5.38 -2.78 -3.36
N ILE A 26 -5.05 -1.85 -4.27
CA ILE A 26 -4.07 -0.79 -4.01
C ILE A 26 -4.52 0.09 -2.83
N CYS A 27 -5.80 0.46 -2.78
CA CYS A 27 -6.37 1.22 -1.65
C CYS A 27 -6.24 0.46 -0.33
N LEU A 28 -6.52 -0.85 -0.31
CA LEU A 28 -6.39 -1.67 0.91
C LEU A 28 -4.93 -1.71 1.42
N LEU A 29 -3.95 -1.77 0.52
CA LEU A 29 -2.53 -1.69 0.89
C LEU A 29 -2.21 -0.33 1.52
N TYR A 30 -2.68 0.75 0.89
CA TYR A 30 -2.45 2.11 1.37
C TYR A 30 -3.11 2.40 2.73
N GLU A 31 -4.34 1.92 2.94
CA GLU A 31 -5.03 2.03 4.23
C GLU A 31 -4.28 1.30 5.34
N GLU A 32 -3.74 0.11 5.07
CA GLU A 32 -2.91 -0.61 6.05
C GLU A 32 -1.58 0.12 6.34
N ILE A 33 -0.98 0.75 5.33
CA ILE A 33 0.22 1.60 5.49
C ILE A 33 -0.09 2.81 6.39
N LYS A 34 -1.18 3.52 6.12
CA LYS A 34 -1.67 4.63 6.96
C LYS A 34 -1.94 4.18 8.39
N ARG A 35 -2.63 3.03 8.56
CA ARG A 35 -2.94 2.46 9.88
C ARG A 35 -1.68 2.19 10.71
N ARG A 36 -0.56 1.85 10.07
CA ARG A 36 0.73 1.61 10.72
C ARG A 36 1.59 2.86 10.90
N ASN A 37 1.11 4.04 10.47
CA ASN A 37 1.87 5.29 10.45
C ASN A 37 3.21 5.20 9.69
N ILE A 38 3.26 4.40 8.62
CA ILE A 38 4.42 4.35 7.74
C ILE A 38 4.36 5.58 6.83
N ASN A 39 5.36 6.45 6.90
CA ASN A 39 5.43 7.65 6.07
C ASN A 39 5.80 7.27 4.63
N ILE A 40 4.83 7.38 3.73
CA ILE A 40 5.02 7.39 2.28
C ILE A 40 4.30 8.60 1.70
N HIS A 41 4.97 9.33 0.81
CA HIS A 41 4.38 10.45 0.08
C HIS A 41 3.65 9.91 -1.15
N ASP A 42 2.36 9.61 -1.02
CA ASP A 42 1.53 9.13 -2.13
C ASP A 42 0.05 9.47 -1.93
N ASP A 43 -0.63 9.95 -2.98
CA ASP A 43 -2.00 10.50 -2.97
C ASP A 43 -3.01 9.59 -3.72
N VAL A 44 -2.97 8.27 -3.43
CA VAL A 44 -3.68 7.26 -4.25
C VAL A 44 -5.17 7.13 -3.94
N CYS A 45 -5.59 7.47 -2.72
CA CYS A 45 -6.97 7.31 -2.26
C CYS A 45 -7.62 8.69 -2.04
N HIS A 46 -8.13 9.27 -3.13
CA HIS A 46 -8.95 10.48 -3.12
C HIS A 46 -10.17 10.32 -4.02
#